data_AF-A0AAP0RCR3-F1
#
_entry.id   AF-A0AAP0RCR3-F1
#
_cell.length_a   1.000
_cell.length_b   1.000
_cell.length_c   1.000
_cell.angle_alpha   90.00
_cell.angle_beta   90.00
_cell.angle_gamma   90.00
#
_symmetry.space_group_name_H-M   'P 1'
#
loop_
_entity.id
_entity.type
_entity.pdbx_description
1 polymer ?
#
loop_
_entity_poly.entity_id
_entity_poly.type
_entity_poly.pdbx_seq_one_letter_code
_entity_poly.pdbx_strand_id
1 'polypeptide(L)'
;MLKMSVVGGRPFSCGGEQLFRKGLVSARYGVHDMDGSAKRICRAAVGTPEDHFVIILAHNGPTGLGSKINDICGRDWVYGGGDHGDPDLAQAISHLKETTKVSIPLVVFGHMHKQLAYGNGLRKMIVAGADNTMYLNGAVVPRVKRLINEQGTSNIICVNNKVPQLTPESRGTMRAFTVVEILDGRLDKIAETWVSVVEDKTSIEEEHILFEKGIEISS
;
A
#
# COMPACT_ATOMS: atom_id res chain seq x y z
N MET A 1 -25.91 -1.84 -6.82
CA MET A 1 -25.21 -1.10 -5.74
C MET A 1 -23.96 -1.89 -5.38
N LEU A 2 -22.81 -1.25 -5.24
CA LEU A 2 -21.56 -1.93 -4.88
C LEU A 2 -21.66 -2.38 -3.40
N LYS A 3 -21.67 -3.68 -3.15
CA LYS A 3 -21.77 -4.26 -1.80
C LYS A 3 -20.39 -4.32 -1.13
N MET A 4 -19.87 -3.16 -0.77
CA MET A 4 -18.51 -2.99 -0.27
C MET A 4 -18.48 -2.02 0.90
N SER A 5 -17.67 -2.33 1.91
CA SER A 5 -17.31 -1.43 2.99
C SER A 5 -15.79 -1.27 3.09
N VAL A 6 -15.35 -0.09 3.51
CA VAL A 6 -13.93 0.20 3.76
C VAL A 6 -13.72 0.40 5.25
N VAL A 7 -12.79 -0.36 5.83
CA VAL A 7 -12.42 -0.27 7.25
C VAL A 7 -11.00 0.25 7.36
N GLY A 8 -10.82 1.33 8.13
CA GLY A 8 -9.51 1.91 8.38
C GLY A 8 -8.74 1.15 9.46
N GLY A 9 -7.44 0.94 9.22
CA GLY A 9 -6.47 0.59 10.26
C GLY A 9 -6.15 1.79 11.17
N ARG A 10 -5.21 1.61 12.09
CA ARG A 10 -4.83 2.66 13.04
C ARG A 10 -4.22 3.88 12.32
N PRO A 11 -4.67 5.12 12.64
CA PRO A 11 -4.06 6.33 12.11
C PRO A 11 -2.65 6.54 12.68
N PHE A 12 -1.81 7.28 11.94
CA PHE A 12 -0.43 7.60 12.33
C PHE A 12 0.49 6.40 12.55
N SER A 13 0.13 5.20 12.05
CA SER A 13 1.03 4.07 12.17
C SER A 13 2.37 4.36 11.48
N CYS A 14 3.47 3.96 12.10
CA CYS A 14 4.81 4.02 11.54
C CYS A 14 5.48 2.64 11.58
N GLY A 15 4.69 1.57 11.63
CA GLY A 15 5.18 0.21 11.76
C GLY A 15 5.64 -0.21 13.15
N GLY A 16 5.71 -1.53 13.33
CA GLY A 16 6.20 -2.18 14.54
C GLY A 16 5.26 -2.13 15.74
N GLU A 17 5.80 -2.51 16.89
CA GLU A 17 5.02 -2.86 18.09
C GLU A 17 4.56 -1.65 18.93
N GLN A 18 4.92 -0.43 18.53
CA GLN A 18 4.63 0.76 19.32
C GLN A 18 3.58 1.65 18.68
N LEU A 19 2.67 2.15 19.52
CA LEU A 19 1.77 3.22 19.12
C LEU A 19 2.54 4.53 18.95
N PHE A 20 2.54 5.09 17.74
CA PHE A 20 3.02 6.44 17.48
C PHE A 20 1.99 7.48 17.88
N ARG A 21 2.43 8.63 18.40
CA ARG A 21 1.56 9.73 18.87
C ARG A 21 0.44 9.27 19.84
N LYS A 22 0.78 8.43 20.83
CA LYS A 22 -0.15 7.85 21.82
C LYS A 22 -1.20 8.83 22.36
N GLY A 23 -0.78 10.02 22.79
CA GLY A 23 -1.71 11.03 23.33
C GLY A 23 -2.77 11.46 22.31
N LEU A 24 -2.40 11.64 21.03
CA LEU A 24 -3.33 12.00 19.97
C LEU A 24 -4.25 10.84 19.61
N VAL A 25 -3.70 9.63 19.49
CA VAL A 25 -4.44 8.40 19.19
C VAL A 25 -5.48 8.11 20.27
N SER A 26 -5.10 8.24 21.55
CA SER A 26 -5.99 8.13 22.69
C SER A 26 -7.07 9.22 22.69
N ALA A 27 -6.69 10.49 22.55
CA ALA A 27 -7.65 11.59 22.67
C ALA A 27 -8.68 11.65 21.52
N ARG A 28 -8.28 11.29 20.30
CA ARG A 28 -9.15 11.37 19.10
C ARG A 28 -9.87 10.07 18.80
N TYR A 29 -9.24 8.94 19.12
CA TYR A 29 -9.74 7.63 18.71
C TYR A 29 -9.92 6.67 19.89
N GLY A 30 -9.71 7.07 21.14
CA GLY A 30 -9.92 6.21 22.31
C GLY A 30 -9.18 4.87 22.23
N VAL A 31 -7.99 4.87 21.62
CA VAL A 31 -7.09 3.72 21.51
C VAL A 31 -5.90 3.96 22.43
N HIS A 32 -5.68 3.06 23.38
CA HIS A 32 -4.66 3.20 24.42
C HIS A 32 -3.48 2.24 24.24
N ASP A 33 -3.71 1.12 23.56
CA ASP A 33 -2.75 0.05 23.31
C ASP A 33 -3.06 -0.66 21.96
N MET A 34 -2.20 -1.61 21.59
CA MET A 34 -2.34 -2.39 20.36
C MET A 34 -3.62 -3.25 20.37
N ASP A 35 -3.94 -3.89 21.49
CA ASP A 35 -5.12 -4.74 21.61
C ASP A 35 -6.43 -3.94 21.48
N GLY A 36 -6.51 -2.76 22.11
CA GLY A 36 -7.61 -1.82 21.96
C GLY A 36 -7.76 -1.30 20.53
N SER A 37 -6.63 -1.12 19.82
CA SER A 37 -6.62 -0.80 18.40
C SER A 37 -7.20 -1.94 17.57
N ALA A 38 -6.73 -3.18 17.78
CA ALA A 38 -7.22 -4.36 17.09
C ALA A 38 -8.73 -4.56 17.29
N LYS A 39 -9.19 -4.46 18.55
CA LYS A 39 -10.63 -4.54 18.90
C LYS A 39 -11.48 -3.48 18.20
N ARG A 40 -10.95 -2.27 17.99
CA ARG A 40 -11.67 -1.22 17.24
C ARG A 40 -11.77 -1.54 15.75
N ILE A 41 -10.68 -2.04 15.15
CA ILE A 41 -10.69 -2.47 13.74
C ILE A 41 -11.71 -3.61 13.57
N CYS A 42 -11.68 -4.63 14.44
CA CYS A 42 -12.66 -5.72 14.40
C CYS A 42 -14.10 -5.22 14.53
N ARG A 43 -14.37 -4.34 15.50
CA ARG A 43 -15.72 -3.80 15.71
C ARG A 43 -16.23 -3.00 14.50
N ALA A 44 -15.34 -2.24 13.86
CA ALA A 44 -15.69 -1.50 12.65
C ALA A 44 -16.04 -2.45 11.50
N ALA A 45 -15.29 -3.54 11.33
CA ALA A 45 -15.57 -4.55 10.31
C ALA A 45 -16.84 -5.37 10.60
N VAL A 46 -17.08 -5.77 11.85
CA VAL A 46 -18.32 -6.46 12.24
C VAL A 46 -19.55 -5.56 12.10
N GLY A 47 -19.38 -4.24 12.23
CA GLY A 47 -20.45 -3.26 12.06
C GLY A 47 -20.85 -2.97 10.61
N THR A 48 -20.19 -3.57 9.62
CA THR A 48 -20.56 -3.41 8.20
C THR A 48 -21.80 -4.27 7.85
N PRO A 49 -22.58 -3.92 6.82
CA PRO A 49 -23.69 -4.77 6.37
C PRO A 49 -23.24 -6.20 6.05
N GLU A 50 -24.07 -7.19 6.40
CA GLU A 50 -23.72 -8.62 6.30
C GLU A 50 -23.42 -9.08 4.87
N ASP A 51 -24.00 -8.42 3.86
CA ASP A 51 -23.82 -8.74 2.45
C ASP A 51 -22.68 -7.95 1.79
N HIS A 52 -21.92 -7.17 2.55
CA HIS A 52 -20.74 -6.45 2.08
C HIS A 52 -19.46 -7.28 2.26
N PHE A 53 -18.56 -7.21 1.29
CA PHE A 53 -17.15 -7.51 1.55
C PHE A 53 -16.43 -6.27 2.08
N VAL A 54 -15.35 -6.49 2.82
CA VAL A 54 -14.57 -5.45 3.49
C VAL A 54 -13.20 -5.31 2.85
N ILE A 55 -12.88 -4.10 2.40
CA ILE A 55 -11.51 -3.71 2.09
C ILE A 55 -10.93 -3.03 3.33
N ILE A 56 -9.78 -3.49 3.78
CA ILE A 56 -9.06 -2.83 4.88
C ILE A 56 -8.05 -1.86 4.27
N LEU A 57 -8.05 -0.61 4.76
CA LEU A 57 -7.10 0.42 4.35
C LEU A 57 -6.28 0.87 5.56
N ALA A 58 -4.95 0.73 5.50
CA ALA A 58 -4.05 1.12 6.58
C ALA A 58 -2.88 1.96 6.06
N HIS A 59 -2.14 2.61 6.97
CA HIS A 59 -0.91 3.31 6.56
C HIS A 59 0.22 2.31 6.30
N ASN A 60 0.37 1.31 7.17
CA ASN A 60 1.38 0.26 7.08
C ASN A 60 0.70 -1.13 7.07
N GLY A 61 1.39 -2.14 6.56
CA GLY A 61 0.86 -3.50 6.47
C GLY A 61 0.90 -4.26 7.80
N PRO A 62 0.24 -5.43 7.91
CA PRO A 62 0.25 -6.25 9.12
C PRO A 62 1.61 -6.92 9.35
N THR A 63 1.96 -7.19 10.61
CA THR A 63 3.11 -8.06 10.93
C THR A 63 2.89 -9.48 10.41
N GLY A 64 3.97 -10.23 10.22
CA GLY A 64 3.98 -11.58 9.65
C GLY A 64 4.32 -11.61 8.15
N LEU A 65 4.52 -10.44 7.53
CA LEU A 65 4.80 -10.28 6.10
C LEU A 65 6.15 -9.60 5.82
N GLY A 66 7.08 -9.59 6.79
CA GLY A 66 8.37 -8.89 6.71
C GLY A 66 9.60 -9.74 7.02
N SER A 67 9.57 -11.05 6.74
CA SER A 67 10.66 -11.98 7.10
C SER A 67 12.01 -11.65 6.44
N LYS A 68 11.97 -11.15 5.20
CA LYS A 68 13.12 -10.70 4.41
C LYS A 68 13.06 -9.20 4.21
N ILE A 69 14.22 -8.59 3.96
CA ILE A 69 14.37 -7.15 3.73
C ILE A 69 13.47 -6.60 2.62
N ASN A 70 13.25 -7.38 1.56
CA ASN A 70 12.45 -7.01 0.40
C ASN A 70 11.01 -7.51 0.45
N ASP A 71 10.60 -8.17 1.54
CA ASP A 71 9.20 -8.53 1.72
C ASP A 71 8.32 -7.28 1.89
N ILE A 72 7.01 -7.43 1.69
CA ILE A 72 6.06 -6.31 1.62
C ILE A 72 6.07 -5.45 2.90
N CYS A 73 6.33 -6.04 4.07
CA CYS A 73 6.50 -5.36 5.36
C CYS A 73 7.93 -5.45 5.92
N GLY A 74 8.92 -5.83 5.10
CA GLY A 74 10.31 -6.04 5.52
C GLY A 74 11.08 -4.73 5.76
N ARG A 75 11.75 -4.60 6.90
CA ARG A 75 12.56 -3.43 7.23
C ARG A 75 13.89 -3.45 6.46
N ASP A 76 14.21 -2.35 5.77
CA ASP A 76 15.36 -2.25 4.85
C ASP A 76 16.38 -1.15 5.17
N TRP A 77 16.12 -0.36 6.22
CA TRP A 77 17.02 0.70 6.68
C TRP A 77 17.83 0.34 7.95
N VAL A 78 17.76 -0.91 8.41
CA VAL A 78 18.51 -1.39 9.58
C VAL A 78 19.19 -2.71 9.28
N TYR A 79 20.42 -2.86 9.75
CA TYR A 79 21.19 -4.11 9.65
C TYR A 79 20.41 -5.28 10.26
N GLY A 80 20.31 -6.39 9.52
CA GLY A 80 19.51 -7.56 9.92
C GLY A 80 18.03 -7.50 9.51
N GLY A 81 17.52 -6.32 9.15
CA GLY A 81 16.13 -6.14 8.68
C GLY A 81 15.09 -6.45 9.75
N GLY A 82 14.13 -7.31 9.42
CA GLY A 82 13.05 -7.76 10.30
C GLY A 82 11.67 -7.25 9.89
N ASP A 83 10.64 -7.76 10.56
CA ASP A 83 9.27 -7.37 10.28
C ASP A 83 8.97 -5.97 10.83
N HIS A 84 8.42 -5.10 9.98
CA HIS A 84 8.01 -3.76 10.35
C HIS A 84 6.50 -3.54 10.29
N GLY A 85 5.72 -4.61 10.15
CA GLY A 85 4.27 -4.56 10.10
C GLY A 85 3.63 -4.18 11.44
N ASP A 86 2.33 -3.89 11.37
CA ASP A 86 1.47 -3.49 12.48
C ASP A 86 0.88 -4.75 13.15
N PRO A 87 1.17 -5.02 14.44
CA PRO A 87 0.67 -6.21 15.11
C PRO A 87 -0.84 -6.14 15.42
N ASP A 88 -1.39 -4.97 15.69
CA ASP A 88 -2.82 -4.78 15.91
C ASP A 88 -3.64 -5.04 14.64
N LEU A 89 -3.10 -4.66 13.48
CA LEU A 89 -3.73 -4.95 12.19
C LEU A 89 -3.72 -6.46 11.91
N ALA A 90 -2.59 -7.14 12.14
CA ALA A 90 -2.50 -8.59 12.00
C ALA A 90 -3.48 -9.32 12.94
N GLN A 91 -3.52 -8.91 14.22
CA GLN A 91 -4.44 -9.46 15.21
C GLN A 91 -5.90 -9.25 14.79
N ALA A 92 -6.25 -8.06 14.31
CA ALA A 92 -7.63 -7.78 13.88
C ALA A 92 -8.05 -8.63 12.69
N ILE A 93 -7.18 -8.78 11.70
CA ILE A 93 -7.43 -9.58 10.50
C ILE A 93 -7.59 -11.07 10.85
N SER A 94 -6.69 -11.63 11.67
CA SER A 94 -6.79 -13.02 12.13
C SER A 94 -8.07 -13.24 12.92
N HIS A 95 -8.39 -12.36 13.87
CA HIS A 95 -9.61 -12.48 14.67
C HIS A 95 -10.88 -12.44 13.80
N LEU A 96 -10.97 -11.52 12.83
CA LEU A 96 -12.11 -11.44 11.92
C LEU A 96 -12.29 -12.72 11.11
N LYS A 97 -11.20 -13.29 10.60
CA LYS A 97 -11.22 -14.53 9.82
C LYS A 97 -11.62 -15.75 10.66
N GLU A 98 -11.18 -15.81 11.91
CA GLU A 98 -11.41 -16.94 12.80
C GLU A 98 -12.81 -16.93 13.43
N THR A 99 -13.37 -15.75 13.69
CA THR A 99 -14.57 -15.62 14.55
C THR A 99 -15.80 -15.08 13.84
N THR A 100 -15.67 -14.65 12.58
CA THR A 100 -16.77 -13.99 11.85
C THR A 100 -16.90 -14.53 10.42
N LYS A 101 -17.95 -14.08 9.71
CA LYS A 101 -18.15 -14.37 8.28
C LYS A 101 -17.72 -13.20 7.37
N VAL A 102 -17.04 -12.20 7.92
CA VAL A 102 -16.63 -11.01 7.16
C VAL A 102 -15.65 -11.42 6.07
N SER A 103 -15.99 -11.15 4.81
CA SER A 103 -15.11 -11.38 3.67
C SER A 103 -14.12 -10.23 3.54
N ILE A 104 -12.82 -10.53 3.55
CA ILE A 104 -11.75 -9.54 3.42
C ILE A 104 -10.90 -9.87 2.19
N PRO A 105 -11.35 -9.60 0.96
CA PRO A 105 -10.60 -9.96 -0.24
C PRO A 105 -9.31 -9.14 -0.41
N LEU A 106 -9.23 -7.95 0.21
CA LEU A 106 -8.13 -7.02 0.00
C LEU A 106 -7.78 -6.21 1.25
N VAL A 107 -6.49 -6.14 1.54
CA VAL A 107 -5.88 -5.27 2.55
C VAL A 107 -4.88 -4.36 1.82
N VAL A 108 -5.20 -3.08 1.75
CA VAL A 108 -4.37 -2.05 1.10
C VAL A 108 -3.62 -1.25 2.15
N PHE A 109 -2.33 -1.07 1.94
CA PHE A 109 -1.50 -0.23 2.80
C PHE A 109 -0.38 0.47 2.03
N GLY A 110 0.45 1.22 2.74
CA GLY A 110 1.61 1.91 2.21
C GLY A 110 2.81 1.84 3.15
N HIS A 111 3.41 3.00 3.43
CA HIS A 111 4.58 3.20 4.29
C HIS A 111 5.89 2.61 3.75
N MET A 112 5.90 1.31 3.47
CA MET A 112 7.09 0.57 3.01
C MET A 112 7.32 0.83 1.52
N HIS A 113 8.22 1.74 1.16
CA HIS A 113 8.39 2.17 -0.23
C HIS A 113 8.80 1.03 -1.19
N LYS A 114 8.36 1.13 -2.46
CA LYS A 114 8.69 0.17 -3.54
C LYS A 114 10.19 0.04 -3.77
N GLN A 115 10.91 1.16 -3.83
CA GLN A 115 12.36 1.16 -3.92
C GLN A 115 12.95 0.95 -2.52
N LEU A 116 13.82 -0.04 -2.37
CA LEU A 116 14.50 -0.29 -1.11
C LEU A 116 15.51 0.82 -0.79
N ALA A 117 15.73 1.03 0.50
CA ALA A 117 16.70 1.97 1.03
C ALA A 117 18.08 1.76 0.39
N TYR A 118 18.77 2.88 0.18
CA TYR A 118 20.10 2.92 -0.45
C TYR A 118 20.15 2.37 -1.89
N GLY A 119 19.00 2.19 -2.56
CA GLY A 119 18.95 1.70 -3.93
C GLY A 119 19.09 0.19 -4.05
N ASN A 120 18.89 -0.56 -2.96
CA ASN A 120 19.18 -2.01 -2.88
C ASN A 120 18.12 -2.92 -3.53
N GLY A 121 17.47 -2.46 -4.61
CA GLY A 121 16.46 -3.23 -5.35
C GLY A 121 15.02 -2.87 -5.02
N LEU A 122 14.09 -3.78 -5.34
CA LEU A 122 12.65 -3.56 -5.25
C LEU A 122 11.99 -4.43 -4.18
N ARG A 123 10.99 -3.85 -3.53
CA ARG A 123 10.10 -4.50 -2.57
C ARG A 123 9.01 -5.28 -3.30
N LYS A 124 8.61 -6.43 -2.74
CA LYS A 124 7.38 -7.11 -3.12
C LYS A 124 6.18 -6.21 -2.81
N MET A 125 5.39 -5.87 -3.81
CA MET A 125 4.26 -4.95 -3.65
C MET A 125 2.93 -5.68 -3.42
N ILE A 126 2.88 -6.98 -3.66
CA ILE A 126 1.72 -7.81 -3.38
C ILE A 126 2.11 -9.12 -2.70
N VAL A 127 1.22 -9.65 -1.86
CA VAL A 127 1.30 -10.99 -1.27
C VAL A 127 -0.10 -11.60 -1.19
N ALA A 128 -0.26 -12.85 -1.62
CA ALA A 128 -1.47 -13.63 -1.39
C ALA A 128 -1.37 -14.34 -0.03
N GLY A 129 -2.37 -14.12 0.84
CA GLY A 129 -2.55 -14.93 2.04
C GLY A 129 -3.04 -16.34 1.69
N ALA A 130 -2.82 -17.30 2.59
CA ALA A 130 -3.29 -18.68 2.42
C ALA A 130 -4.82 -18.79 2.28
N ASP A 131 -5.55 -17.76 2.71
CA ASP A 131 -7.00 -17.64 2.68
C ASP A 131 -7.52 -16.82 1.49
N ASN A 132 -6.67 -16.56 0.48
CA ASN A 132 -6.94 -15.72 -0.69
C ASN A 132 -7.17 -14.22 -0.39
N THR A 133 -6.92 -13.76 0.85
CA THR A 133 -6.81 -12.31 1.11
C THR A 133 -5.57 -11.78 0.40
N MET A 134 -5.74 -10.75 -0.43
CA MET A 134 -4.60 -10.07 -1.06
C MET A 134 -4.11 -8.91 -0.20
N TYR A 135 -2.81 -8.85 0.00
CA TYR A 135 -2.11 -7.75 0.67
C TYR A 135 -1.44 -6.90 -0.40
N LEU A 136 -1.83 -5.64 -0.50
CA LEU A 136 -1.37 -4.71 -1.53
C LEU A 136 -0.70 -3.50 -0.89
N ASN A 137 0.56 -3.29 -1.23
CA ASN A 137 1.30 -2.10 -0.87
C ASN A 137 1.28 -1.11 -2.04
N GLY A 138 0.69 0.06 -1.83
CA GLY A 138 0.61 1.15 -2.81
C GLY A 138 1.71 2.21 -2.68
N ALA A 139 2.77 1.98 -1.89
CA ALA A 139 3.81 2.97 -1.61
C ALA A 139 4.86 3.12 -2.74
N VAL A 140 4.41 3.52 -3.93
CA VAL A 140 5.30 3.99 -5.01
C VAL A 140 5.74 5.41 -4.69
N VAL A 141 7.04 5.68 -4.62
CA VAL A 141 7.59 7.03 -4.33
C VAL A 141 8.82 7.27 -5.22
N PRO A 142 8.91 8.41 -5.94
CA PRO A 142 7.89 9.46 -6.05
C PRO A 142 6.66 9.01 -6.85
N ARG A 143 5.45 9.45 -6.44
CA ARG A 143 4.20 9.20 -7.20
C ARG A 143 4.04 10.11 -8.39
N VAL A 144 4.78 11.22 -8.43
CA VAL A 144 4.75 12.21 -9.51
C VAL A 144 6.17 12.44 -9.98
N LYS A 145 6.42 12.16 -11.26
CA LYS A 145 7.69 12.46 -11.94
C LYS A 145 7.45 13.60 -12.93
N ARG A 146 8.39 14.53 -13.04
CA ARG A 146 8.32 15.60 -14.05
C ARG A 146 8.83 15.06 -15.38
N LEU A 147 8.14 15.39 -16.46
CA LEU A 147 8.62 15.16 -17.82
C LEU A 147 9.53 16.33 -18.20
N ILE A 148 10.79 16.01 -18.54
CA ILE A 148 11.80 16.98 -18.98
C ILE A 148 12.09 16.73 -20.46
N ASN A 149 12.16 17.79 -21.27
CA ASN A 149 12.68 17.71 -22.63
C ASN A 149 14.21 17.55 -22.58
N GLU A 150 14.72 16.39 -22.94
CA GLU A 150 16.11 16.25 -23.35
C GLU A 150 16.11 16.00 -24.86
N GLN A 151 16.51 17.03 -25.63
CA GLN A 151 16.98 16.82 -27.00
C GLN A 151 18.28 16.01 -26.90
N GLY A 152 18.12 14.69 -26.81
CA GLY A 152 19.20 13.71 -26.75
C GLY A 152 19.65 13.36 -25.33
N THR A 153 19.55 12.05 -25.04
CA THR A 153 20.29 11.31 -23.98
C THR A 153 19.63 11.17 -22.60
N SER A 154 18.75 10.16 -22.48
CA SER A 154 18.67 9.22 -21.35
C SER A 154 18.29 9.76 -19.95
N ASN A 155 16.98 9.68 -19.62
CA ASN A 155 16.41 9.47 -18.27
C ASN A 155 17.28 9.91 -17.07
N ILE A 156 17.44 11.22 -16.85
CA ILE A 156 18.04 11.73 -15.62
C ILE A 156 16.99 11.81 -14.51
N ILE A 157 17.17 10.96 -13.49
CA ILE A 157 16.51 11.08 -12.19
C ILE A 157 17.15 12.27 -11.46
N CYS A 158 16.41 13.37 -11.27
CA CYS A 158 16.87 14.47 -10.42
C CYS A 158 16.78 14.09 -8.93
N VAL A 159 17.81 13.43 -8.41
CA VAL A 159 18.19 13.51 -6.99
C VAL A 159 19.39 14.45 -6.93
N ASN A 160 19.17 15.72 -6.57
CA ASN A 160 20.05 16.53 -5.70
C ASN A 160 19.66 18.02 -5.70
N ASN A 161 19.63 18.60 -4.50
CA ASN A 161 19.46 20.02 -4.20
C ASN A 161 20.70 20.85 -4.61
N LYS A 162 21.00 20.94 -5.91
CA LYS A 162 21.84 22.01 -6.45
C LYS A 162 21.22 22.52 -7.72
N VAL A 163 21.07 23.84 -7.79
CA VAL A 163 20.55 24.57 -8.96
C VAL A 163 21.68 24.70 -9.98
N PRO A 164 21.51 24.15 -11.20
CA PRO A 164 21.95 24.86 -12.39
C PRO A 164 20.76 25.53 -13.06
N GLN A 165 20.95 26.82 -13.38
CA GLN A 165 20.05 27.60 -14.22
C GLN A 165 20.02 27.03 -15.64
N LEU A 166 18.87 26.45 -15.97
CA LEU A 166 18.17 26.39 -17.25
C LEU A 166 17.04 25.44 -16.94
N THR A 167 15.85 25.94 -16.60
CA THR A 167 14.70 25.07 -16.38
C THR A 167 14.20 24.63 -17.76
N PRO A 168 14.42 23.38 -18.21
CA PRO A 168 13.65 22.88 -19.33
C PRO A 168 12.18 22.98 -18.93
N GLU A 169 11.39 23.68 -19.75
CA GLU A 169 9.96 23.85 -19.52
C GLU A 169 9.33 22.46 -19.34
N SER A 170 8.81 22.20 -18.14
CA SER A 170 8.16 20.94 -17.84
C SER A 170 6.91 20.83 -18.71
N ARG A 171 6.92 19.89 -19.67
CA ARG A 171 5.76 19.63 -20.53
C ARG A 171 4.62 18.92 -19.80
N GLY A 172 4.86 18.36 -18.62
CA GLY A 172 3.85 17.61 -17.89
C GLY A 172 4.41 16.75 -16.77
N THR A 173 3.57 15.86 -16.26
CA THR A 173 3.91 14.94 -15.17
C THR A 173 3.50 13.52 -15.50
N MET A 174 4.31 12.54 -15.12
CA MET A 174 3.85 11.16 -14.98
C MET A 174 3.36 10.92 -13.55
N ARG A 175 2.19 10.30 -13.40
CA ARG A 175 1.56 10.05 -12.11
C ARG A 175 1.28 8.56 -11.93
N ALA A 176 1.72 7.99 -10.82
CA ALA A 176 1.51 6.59 -10.48
C ALA A 176 0.15 6.40 -9.81
N PHE A 177 -0.60 5.42 -10.31
CA PHE A 177 -1.84 4.92 -9.74
C PHE A 177 -1.72 3.41 -9.51
N THR A 178 -2.48 2.90 -8.55
CA THR A 178 -2.70 1.46 -8.41
C THR A 178 -4.18 1.22 -8.66
N VAL A 179 -4.49 0.45 -9.68
CA VAL A 179 -5.85 0.13 -10.11
C VAL A 179 -6.17 -1.28 -9.66
N VAL A 180 -7.32 -1.44 -9.01
CA VAL A 180 -7.82 -2.71 -8.49
C VAL A 180 -9.18 -2.97 -9.10
N GLU A 181 -9.31 -4.08 -9.79
CA GLU A 181 -10.56 -4.54 -10.40
C GLU A 181 -11.13 -5.66 -9.54
N ILE A 182 -12.39 -5.49 -9.12
CA ILE A 182 -13.11 -6.44 -8.28
C ILE A 182 -14.42 -6.78 -8.98
N LEU A 183 -14.63 -8.07 -9.24
CA LEU A 183 -15.84 -8.61 -9.85
C LEU A 183 -16.52 -9.54 -8.86
N ASP A 184 -17.81 -9.30 -8.57
CA ASP A 184 -18.62 -10.09 -7.64
C ASP A 184 -17.96 -10.32 -6.26
N GLY A 185 -17.31 -9.28 -5.74
CA GLY A 185 -16.63 -9.30 -4.44
C GLY A 185 -15.30 -10.08 -4.44
N ARG A 186 -14.81 -10.49 -5.61
CA ARG A 186 -13.53 -11.18 -5.77
C ARG A 186 -12.57 -10.30 -6.55
N LEU A 187 -11.31 -10.32 -6.13
CA LEU A 187 -10.25 -9.62 -6.85
C LEU A 187 -10.04 -10.27 -8.22
N ASP A 188 -10.00 -9.45 -9.26
CA ASP A 188 -9.82 -9.87 -10.64
C ASP A 188 -8.46 -9.43 -11.19
N LYS A 189 -8.10 -8.15 -11.01
CA LYS A 189 -6.81 -7.60 -11.44
C LYS A 189 -6.28 -6.54 -10.47
N ILE A 190 -4.96 -6.49 -10.33
CA ILE A 190 -4.23 -5.36 -9.74
C ILE A 190 -3.17 -4.92 -10.74
N ALA A 191 -3.16 -3.63 -11.08
CA ALA A 191 -2.13 -3.03 -11.91
C ALA A 191 -1.54 -1.77 -11.27
N GLU A 192 -0.24 -1.57 -11.44
CA GLU A 192 0.41 -0.28 -11.27
C GLU A 192 0.43 0.45 -12.61
N THR A 193 -0.23 1.60 -12.70
CA THR A 193 -0.41 2.36 -13.94
C THR A 193 0.25 3.72 -13.83
N TRP A 194 1.08 4.07 -14.79
CA TRP A 194 1.66 5.41 -14.93
C TRP A 194 0.91 6.19 -16.01
N VAL A 195 0.37 7.34 -15.62
CA VAL A 195 -0.41 8.22 -16.50
C VAL A 195 0.39 9.50 -16.77
N SER A 196 0.65 9.79 -18.04
CA SER A 196 1.15 11.08 -18.49
C SER A 196 0.04 12.12 -18.44
N VAL A 197 0.35 13.30 -17.93
CA VAL A 197 -0.53 14.46 -17.87
C VAL A 197 0.23 15.65 -18.45
N VAL A 198 -0.16 16.07 -19.65
CA VAL A 198 0.43 17.17 -20.44
C VAL A 198 -0.69 18.13 -20.79
N GLU A 199 -0.67 19.32 -20.20
CA GLU A 199 -1.78 20.28 -20.29
C GLU A 199 -3.11 19.59 -19.91
N ASP A 200 -4.08 19.56 -20.82
CA ASP A 200 -5.40 18.93 -20.64
C ASP A 200 -5.46 17.48 -21.16
N LYS A 201 -4.34 16.93 -21.65
CA LYS A 201 -4.27 15.57 -22.20
C LYS A 201 -3.75 14.58 -21.17
N THR A 202 -4.41 13.42 -21.09
CA THR A 202 -3.98 12.30 -20.26
C THR A 202 -3.88 11.01 -21.07
N SER A 203 -2.77 10.29 -20.93
CA SER A 203 -2.53 8.98 -21.57
C SER A 203 -1.92 8.00 -20.57
N ILE A 204 -2.27 6.72 -20.69
CA ILE A 204 -1.55 5.64 -19.98
C ILE A 204 -0.23 5.43 -20.73
N GLU A 205 0.90 5.54 -20.03
CA GLU A 205 2.23 5.31 -20.59
C GLU A 205 2.76 3.93 -20.25
N GLU A 206 2.54 3.49 -19.01
CA GLU A 206 2.99 2.18 -18.53
C GLU A 206 1.87 1.55 -17.71
N GLU A 207 1.67 0.25 -17.89
CA GLU A 207 0.81 -0.58 -17.03
C GLU A 207 1.57 -1.85 -16.67
N HIS A 208 1.73 -2.07 -15.36
CA HIS A 208 2.39 -3.25 -14.83
C HIS A 208 1.38 -4.05 -14.02
N ILE A 209 0.97 -5.19 -14.59
CA ILE A 209 0.04 -6.13 -13.96
C ILE A 209 0.75 -6.82 -12.80
N LEU A 210 0.31 -6.54 -11.58
CA LEU A 210 0.81 -7.18 -10.36
C LEU A 210 0.09 -8.49 -10.10
N PHE A 211 -1.21 -8.54 -10.41
CA PHE A 211 -2.04 -9.72 -10.26
C PHE A 211 -3.13 -9.71 -11.33
N GLU A 212 -3.40 -10.86 -11.92
CA GLU A 212 -4.56 -11.07 -12.78
C GLU A 212 -5.05 -12.51 -12.62
N LYS A 213 -6.35 -12.65 -12.37
CA LYS A 213 -6.97 -13.95 -12.13
C LYS A 213 -6.87 -14.82 -13.39
N GLY A 214 -6.30 -16.00 -13.25
CA GLY A 214 -6.12 -16.94 -14.37
C GLY A 214 -4.77 -16.81 -15.09
N ILE A 215 -3.93 -15.85 -14.69
CA ILE A 215 -2.53 -15.79 -15.11
C ILE A 215 -1.67 -16.24 -13.93
N GLU A 216 -1.08 -17.43 -14.01
CA GLU A 216 0.01 -17.82 -13.12
C GLU A 216 1.24 -16.99 -13.51
N ILE A 217 1.48 -15.87 -12.82
CA ILE A 217 2.72 -15.11 -12.98
C ILE A 217 3.80 -15.89 -12.24
N SER A 218 4.62 -16.63 -13.00
CA SER A 218 5.80 -17.33 -12.49
C SER A 218 6.74 -16.33 -11.81
N SER A 219 6.99 -16.56 -10.52
CA SER A 219 7.90 -15.81 -9.65
C SER A 219 9.35 -15.83 -10.09
#